data_AF-A0A965VCP8-F1
#
_entry.id   AF-A0A965VCP8-F1
#
_cell.length_a   1.000
_cell.length_b   1.000
_cell.length_c   1.000
_cell.angle_alpha   90.00
_cell.angle_beta   90.00
_cell.angle_gamma   90.00
#
_symmetry.space_group_name_H-M   'P 1'
#
loop_
_entity.id
_entity.type
_entity.pdbx_description
1 polymer ?
#
loop_
_entity_poly.entity_id
_entity_poly.type
_entity_poly.pdbx_seq_one_letter_code
_entity_poly.pdbx_strand_id
1 'polypeptide(L)'
;MHPNPNDLTHRLRMSVPGKGMLFGEYGVMSGGLAVVSALHSRRMTLDFEFCHSSQAEIIFESEFLPVPLRVQPSNIAGLVASAERSEKRNLACYVAGWQDSLADKSLRVRVTESFSPELGFGSSSALLVAFQVALLRLTDLVAQSAGSTPTKPQSFDRDFWQRIYAALLHLQSKGSGYDVAVQAAALQLPISSASLASLFCFRNQGVKQKLFEPEVLPIALSKEEFAQLGCFVQTGVRSDTRVVLAETQKIQSSDYFCRQQNEWARSFCLEPTVQNAHRLCLEASKLSREFGLLPATSDVLSFVQLCDREGIAWKTMGAGHGDCLWVLAAQKDVEELIRRCGASSMSVAFSFAEGV
;
A
#
# COMPACT_ATOMS: atom_id res chain seq x y z
N MET A 1 33.88 -23.85 0.93
CA MET A 1 32.97 -24.93 0.50
C MET A 1 32.54 -24.60 -0.92
N HIS A 2 32.85 -25.47 -1.88
CA HIS A 2 32.25 -25.36 -3.20
C HIS A 2 30.78 -25.77 -3.09
N PRO A 3 29.82 -24.97 -3.62
CA PRO A 3 28.42 -25.36 -3.61
C PRO A 3 28.26 -26.68 -4.37
N ASN A 4 27.45 -27.60 -3.82
CA ASN A 4 27.15 -28.85 -4.49
C ASN A 4 26.39 -28.49 -5.79
N PRO A 5 26.83 -28.94 -6.98
CA PRO A 5 26.16 -28.64 -8.25
C PRO A 5 24.69 -29.10 -8.31
N ASN A 6 24.21 -29.84 -7.31
CA ASN A 6 22.81 -30.23 -7.15
C ASN A 6 21.96 -29.26 -6.28
N ASP A 7 22.53 -28.18 -5.72
CA ASP A 7 21.75 -27.17 -4.99
C ASP A 7 21.00 -26.26 -5.99
N LEU A 8 19.88 -26.78 -6.49
CA LEU A 8 18.96 -26.02 -7.32
C LEU A 8 18.58 -24.71 -6.61
N THR A 9 18.94 -23.61 -7.24
CA THR A 9 18.64 -22.27 -6.77
C THR A 9 17.53 -21.68 -7.62
N HIS A 10 16.42 -21.32 -6.99
CA HIS A 10 15.30 -20.67 -7.67
C HIS A 10 15.36 -19.18 -7.42
N ARG A 11 15.11 -18.39 -8.48
CA ARG A 11 15.14 -16.93 -8.42
C ARG A 11 13.85 -16.35 -8.96
N LEU A 12 13.36 -15.32 -8.28
CA LEU A 12 12.16 -14.59 -8.67
C LEU A 12 12.37 -13.11 -8.42
N ARG A 13 12.15 -12.29 -9.45
CA ARG A 13 12.06 -10.84 -9.30
C ARG A 13 10.59 -10.44 -9.24
N MET A 14 10.23 -9.70 -8.20
CA MET A 14 8.89 -9.13 -8.01
C MET A 14 8.99 -7.61 -8.05
N SER A 15 8.00 -6.96 -8.64
CA SER A 15 7.87 -5.50 -8.59
C SER A 15 6.44 -5.18 -8.19
N VAL A 16 6.24 -4.47 -7.09
CA VAL A 16 4.93 -4.17 -6.51
C VAL A 16 4.68 -2.66 -6.58
N PRO A 17 3.54 -2.18 -7.12
CA PRO A 17 3.27 -0.76 -7.18
C PRO A 17 3.00 -0.18 -5.78
N GLY A 18 3.28 1.10 -5.61
CA GLY A 18 2.73 1.89 -4.50
C GLY A 18 1.22 2.01 -4.63
N LYS A 19 0.58 2.58 -3.62
CA LYS A 19 -0.86 2.86 -3.63
C LYS A 19 -1.15 4.30 -3.25
N GLY A 20 -2.21 4.86 -3.83
CA GLY A 20 -2.76 6.17 -3.47
C GLY A 20 -4.24 6.05 -3.14
N MET A 21 -4.64 6.54 -1.97
CA MET A 21 -6.06 6.53 -1.58
C MET A 21 -6.73 7.83 -1.99
N LEU A 22 -7.77 7.73 -2.81
CA LEU A 22 -8.52 8.87 -3.32
C LEU A 22 -9.65 9.24 -2.35
N PHE A 23 -10.44 8.25 -1.94
CA PHE A 23 -11.59 8.42 -1.05
C PHE A 23 -11.79 7.20 -0.14
N GLY A 24 -12.46 7.38 1.01
CA GLY A 24 -12.93 6.27 1.85
C GLY A 24 -11.94 5.83 2.94
N GLU A 25 -10.96 6.65 3.25
CA GLU A 25 -9.90 6.44 4.25
C GLU A 25 -10.42 5.86 5.57
N TYR A 26 -11.49 6.48 6.08
CA TYR A 26 -12.12 6.11 7.34
C TYR A 26 -13.38 5.27 7.14
N GLY A 27 -14.06 5.44 6.00
CA GLY A 27 -15.25 4.65 5.65
C GLY A 27 -14.94 3.14 5.65
N VAL A 28 -13.78 2.76 5.10
CA VAL A 28 -13.35 1.34 5.02
C VAL A 28 -13.17 0.67 6.37
N MET A 29 -12.83 1.41 7.43
CA MET A 29 -12.73 0.87 8.79
C MET A 29 -14.08 0.44 9.36
N SER A 30 -15.16 1.03 8.85
CA SER A 30 -16.55 0.73 9.23
C SER A 30 -17.25 -0.26 8.28
N GLY A 31 -16.49 -0.93 7.39
CA GLY A 31 -17.04 -1.83 6.36
C GLY A 31 -17.55 -1.10 5.11
N GLY A 32 -17.23 0.20 4.98
CA GLY A 32 -17.51 1.01 3.80
C GLY A 32 -16.56 0.74 2.62
N LEU A 33 -16.73 1.55 1.59
CA LEU A 33 -15.91 1.53 0.37
C LEU A 33 -14.67 2.42 0.51
N ALA A 34 -13.64 2.06 -0.26
CA ALA A 34 -12.47 2.89 -0.52
C ALA A 34 -12.20 2.93 -2.03
N VAL A 35 -11.77 4.08 -2.53
CA VAL A 35 -11.26 4.23 -3.90
C VAL A 35 -9.75 4.40 -3.82
N VAL A 36 -9.04 3.49 -4.48
CA VAL A 36 -7.57 3.40 -4.37
C VAL A 36 -6.97 3.23 -5.75
N SER A 37 -5.88 3.94 -6.01
CA SER A 37 -5.06 3.80 -7.21
C SER A 37 -3.82 2.97 -6.93
N ALA A 38 -3.45 2.06 -7.82
CA ALA A 38 -2.09 1.52 -7.87
C ALA A 38 -1.18 2.48 -8.66
N LEU A 39 -0.06 2.87 -8.06
CA LEU A 39 0.86 3.88 -8.59
C LEU A 39 1.94 3.20 -9.42
N HIS A 40 1.62 2.84 -10.66
CA HIS A 40 2.52 2.00 -11.48
C HIS A 40 3.88 2.63 -11.79
N SER A 41 4.00 3.97 -11.80
CA SER A 41 5.28 4.69 -11.95
C SER A 41 6.09 4.77 -10.64
N ARG A 42 5.57 4.23 -9.54
CA ARG A 42 6.24 4.16 -8.23
C ARG A 42 6.19 2.73 -7.73
N ARG A 43 7.26 1.97 -7.93
CA ARG A 43 7.30 0.54 -7.61
C ARG A 43 8.38 0.23 -6.58
N MET A 44 8.16 -0.83 -5.84
CA MET A 44 9.17 -1.48 -5.01
C MET A 44 9.55 -2.79 -5.69
N THR A 45 10.84 -2.95 -6.01
CA THR A 45 11.37 -4.13 -6.68
C THR A 45 12.20 -4.96 -5.70
N LEU A 46 11.91 -6.26 -5.66
CA LEU A 46 12.53 -7.23 -4.77
C LEU A 46 13.03 -8.44 -5.57
N ASP A 47 14.27 -8.83 -5.27
CA ASP A 47 14.87 -10.08 -5.75
C ASP A 47 14.78 -11.14 -4.65
N PHE A 48 14.17 -12.27 -4.96
CA PHE A 48 14.07 -13.44 -4.10
C PHE A 48 14.94 -14.56 -4.65
N GLU A 49 15.76 -15.15 -3.78
CA GLU A 49 16.62 -16.29 -4.07
C GLU A 49 16.36 -17.39 -3.03
N PHE A 50 16.10 -18.59 -3.52
CA PHE A 50 15.69 -19.76 -2.73
C PHE A 50 16.65 -20.91 -2.98
N CYS A 51 17.26 -21.45 -1.93
CA CYS A 51 18.18 -22.58 -2.03
C CYS A 51 17.97 -23.56 -0.88
N HIS A 52 18.23 -24.85 -1.12
CA HIS A 52 18.24 -25.84 -0.05
C HIS A 52 19.44 -25.60 0.86
N SER A 53 19.25 -25.78 2.17
CA SER A 53 20.31 -25.61 3.15
C SER A 53 20.00 -26.41 4.41
N SER A 54 21.02 -27.11 4.94
CA SER A 54 20.93 -27.74 6.26
C SER A 54 20.88 -26.72 7.40
N GLN A 55 21.22 -25.46 7.12
CA GLN A 55 21.09 -24.32 8.01
C GLN A 55 20.17 -23.29 7.34
N ALA A 56 18.88 -23.61 7.29
CA ALA A 56 17.87 -22.77 6.67
C ALA A 56 17.80 -21.39 7.33
N GLU A 57 17.99 -20.32 6.56
CA GLU A 57 17.92 -18.95 7.07
C GLU A 57 17.16 -18.03 6.12
N ILE A 58 16.42 -17.08 6.68
CA ILE A 58 15.77 -16.00 5.96
C ILE A 58 16.62 -14.74 6.13
N ILE A 59 17.15 -14.24 5.02
CA ILE A 59 18.03 -13.07 4.97
C ILE A 59 17.28 -11.96 4.22
N PHE A 60 17.10 -10.80 4.85
CA PHE A 60 16.50 -9.62 4.22
C PHE A 60 17.50 -8.47 4.14
N GLU A 61 17.74 -8.00 2.92
CA GLU A 61 18.67 -6.93 2.57
C GLU A 61 17.89 -5.74 2.00
N SER A 62 18.13 -4.54 2.55
CA SER A 62 17.54 -3.29 2.07
C SER A 62 18.48 -2.13 2.40
N GLU A 63 18.50 -1.10 1.55
CA GLU A 63 19.26 0.13 1.79
C GLU A 63 18.81 0.89 3.05
N PHE A 64 17.56 0.67 3.50
CA PHE A 64 17.03 1.28 4.72
C PHE A 64 17.51 0.59 6.01
N LEU A 65 18.27 -0.50 5.89
CA LEU A 65 18.76 -1.27 7.02
C LEU A 65 20.29 -1.16 7.10
N PRO A 66 20.86 -0.85 8.28
CA PRO A 66 22.31 -0.74 8.43
C PRO A 66 23.02 -2.10 8.26
N VAL A 67 22.33 -3.21 8.52
CA VAL A 67 22.81 -4.57 8.35
C VAL A 67 21.68 -5.50 7.88
N PRO A 68 21.97 -6.57 7.13
CA PRO A 68 20.96 -7.56 6.76
C PRO A 68 20.29 -8.18 7.98
N LEU A 69 18.96 -8.31 7.92
CA LEU A 69 18.20 -9.03 8.94
C LEU A 69 18.28 -10.52 8.67
N ARG A 70 18.38 -11.29 9.74
CA ARG A 70 18.47 -12.76 9.70
C ARG A 70 17.50 -13.37 10.68
N VAL A 71 16.68 -14.30 10.18
CA VAL A 71 15.69 -15.04 10.96
C VAL A 71 15.76 -16.51 10.58
N GLN A 72 15.84 -17.38 11.57
CA GLN A 72 15.73 -18.83 11.39
C GLN A 72 14.24 -19.21 11.28
N PRO A 73 13.83 -20.09 10.34
CA PRO A 73 12.43 -20.50 10.20
C PRO A 73 11.80 -21.00 11.51
N SER A 74 12.57 -21.74 12.32
CA SER A 74 12.15 -22.22 13.65
C SER A 74 11.78 -21.11 14.64
N ASN A 75 12.30 -19.91 14.46
CA ASN A 75 12.09 -18.78 15.37
C ASN A 75 10.93 -17.87 14.95
N ILE A 76 10.33 -18.09 13.77
CA ILE A 76 9.25 -17.22 13.24
C ILE A 76 8.10 -17.11 14.23
N ALA A 77 7.60 -18.24 14.76
CA ALA A 77 6.46 -18.25 15.68
C ALA A 77 6.75 -17.44 16.96
N GLY A 78 7.94 -17.62 17.55
CA GLY A 78 8.36 -16.86 18.73
C GLY A 78 8.49 -15.36 18.47
N LEU A 79 9.04 -14.98 17.30
CA LEU A 79 9.15 -13.57 16.90
C LEU A 79 7.78 -12.92 16.66
N VAL A 80 6.86 -13.63 16.00
CA VAL A 80 5.49 -13.13 15.74
C VAL A 80 4.71 -12.94 17.04
N ALA A 81 4.87 -13.86 18.00
CA ALA A 81 4.23 -13.78 19.31
C ALA A 81 4.85 -12.72 20.23
N SER A 82 6.07 -12.25 19.93
CA SER A 82 6.73 -11.22 20.73
C SER A 82 5.95 -9.90 20.72
N ALA A 83 5.83 -9.29 21.90
CA ALA A 83 5.30 -7.94 22.06
C ALA A 83 6.32 -6.87 21.62
N GLU A 84 7.61 -7.22 21.55
CA GLU A 84 8.68 -6.30 21.16
C GLU A 84 8.59 -6.00 19.66
N ARG A 85 8.48 -4.71 19.33
CA ARG A 85 8.50 -4.25 17.94
C ARG A 85 9.94 -4.17 17.47
N SER A 86 10.34 -5.10 16.62
CA SER A 86 11.64 -5.13 15.97
C SER A 86 11.51 -5.42 14.48
N GLU A 87 12.49 -5.04 13.67
CA GLU A 87 12.49 -5.36 12.24
C GLU A 87 12.56 -6.86 11.97
N LYS A 88 13.19 -7.63 12.87
CA LYS A 88 13.16 -9.10 12.81
C LYS A 88 11.74 -9.65 13.00
N ARG A 89 10.95 -9.04 13.89
CA ARG A 89 9.53 -9.38 14.04
C ARG A 89 8.73 -9.02 12.78
N ASN A 90 8.98 -7.86 12.17
CA ASN A 90 8.30 -7.49 10.91
C ASN A 90 8.61 -8.50 9.81
N LEU A 91 9.89 -8.87 9.63
CA LEU A 91 10.31 -9.91 8.70
C LEU A 91 9.61 -11.25 9.00
N ALA A 92 9.59 -11.68 10.26
CA ALA A 92 8.89 -12.90 10.68
C ALA A 92 7.39 -12.86 10.36
N CYS A 93 6.73 -11.70 10.48
CA CYS A 93 5.33 -11.55 10.09
C CYS A 93 5.14 -11.69 8.57
N TYR A 94 6.04 -11.18 7.74
CA TYR A 94 5.94 -11.29 6.28
C TYR A 94 6.00 -12.73 5.77
N VAL A 95 6.70 -13.61 6.51
CA VAL A 95 6.86 -15.04 6.18
C VAL A 95 6.03 -15.97 7.07
N ALA A 96 5.17 -15.41 7.93
CA ALA A 96 4.32 -16.20 8.82
C ALA A 96 3.38 -17.10 8.00
N GLY A 97 3.25 -18.36 8.41
CA GLY A 97 2.48 -19.40 7.70
C GLY A 97 3.29 -20.18 6.66
N TRP A 98 4.57 -19.84 6.45
CA TRP A 98 5.47 -20.52 5.52
C TRP A 98 6.61 -21.28 6.21
N GLN A 99 6.56 -21.44 7.53
CA GLN A 99 7.65 -22.02 8.32
C GLN A 99 8.03 -23.42 7.83
N ASP A 100 7.03 -24.27 7.58
CA ASP A 100 7.25 -25.65 7.15
C ASP A 100 7.84 -25.71 5.73
N SER A 101 7.37 -24.83 4.83
CA SER A 101 7.92 -24.68 3.49
C SER A 101 9.34 -24.12 3.47
N LEU A 102 9.81 -23.55 4.58
CA LEU A 102 11.13 -22.94 4.74
C LEU A 102 12.08 -23.75 5.63
N ALA A 103 11.63 -24.89 6.21
CA ALA A 103 12.38 -25.60 7.26
C ALA A 103 13.79 -26.07 6.83
N ASP A 104 13.97 -26.43 5.56
CA ASP A 104 15.20 -26.91 4.93
C ASP A 104 15.67 -26.00 3.79
N LYS A 105 15.14 -24.77 3.73
CA LYS A 105 15.35 -23.82 2.63
C LYS A 105 15.77 -22.46 3.15
N SER A 106 16.86 -21.93 2.61
CA SER A 106 17.25 -20.55 2.84
C SER A 106 16.57 -19.65 1.82
N LEU A 107 16.04 -18.53 2.31
CA LEU A 107 15.42 -17.49 1.51
C LEU A 107 16.25 -16.20 1.67
N ARG A 108 16.84 -15.72 0.58
CA ARG A 108 17.42 -14.38 0.53
C ARG A 108 16.48 -13.46 -0.23
N VAL A 109 16.19 -12.30 0.36
CA VAL A 109 15.36 -11.26 -0.24
C VAL A 109 16.15 -9.96 -0.24
N ARG A 110 16.25 -9.30 -1.39
CA ARG A 110 16.90 -8.00 -1.54
C ARG A 110 15.93 -6.99 -2.14
N VAL A 111 15.75 -5.86 -1.46
CA VAL A 111 15.07 -4.70 -2.04
C VAL A 111 16.07 -3.97 -2.93
N THR A 112 15.80 -3.92 -4.25
CA THR A 112 16.68 -3.24 -5.22
C THR A 112 16.18 -1.85 -5.59
N GLU A 113 14.88 -1.62 -5.48
CA GLU A 113 14.24 -0.33 -5.72
C GLU A 113 13.10 -0.16 -4.72
N SER A 114 12.91 1.05 -4.20
CA SER A 114 11.81 1.36 -3.29
C SER A 114 11.37 2.81 -3.45
N PHE A 115 10.10 3.06 -3.14
CA PHE A 115 9.61 4.41 -2.86
C PHE A 115 9.81 4.76 -1.37
N SER A 116 9.86 6.05 -1.05
CA SER A 116 10.07 6.51 0.32
C SER A 116 8.91 6.05 1.24
N PRO A 117 9.21 5.50 2.44
CA PRO A 117 8.20 5.17 3.45
C PRO A 117 7.37 6.38 3.90
N GLU A 118 7.87 7.59 3.71
CA GLU A 118 7.25 8.84 4.17
C GLU A 118 6.08 9.29 3.28
N LEU A 119 5.95 8.73 2.07
CA LEU A 119 4.93 9.13 1.10
C LEU A 119 3.55 8.54 1.38
N GLY A 120 3.43 7.62 2.34
CA GLY A 120 2.17 6.92 2.61
C GLY A 120 1.73 5.99 1.47
N PHE A 121 2.63 5.66 0.53
CA PHE A 121 2.34 4.80 -0.63
C PHE A 121 2.27 3.30 -0.32
N GLY A 122 2.24 2.91 0.96
CA GLY A 122 2.10 1.52 1.38
C GLY A 122 3.34 0.67 1.14
N SER A 123 4.50 1.09 1.68
CA SER A 123 5.76 0.33 1.54
C SER A 123 5.72 -0.97 2.34
N SER A 124 5.23 -0.93 3.58
CA SER A 124 5.09 -2.13 4.43
C SER A 124 4.09 -3.14 3.87
N SER A 125 3.00 -2.68 3.24
CA SER A 125 2.05 -3.55 2.56
C SER A 125 2.61 -4.10 1.26
N ALA A 126 3.41 -3.32 0.52
CA ALA A 126 4.10 -3.79 -0.68
C ALA A 126 5.08 -4.93 -0.36
N LEU A 127 5.84 -4.80 0.73
CA LEU A 127 6.69 -5.88 1.25
C LEU A 127 5.86 -7.13 1.57
N LEU A 128 4.79 -6.99 2.35
CA LEU A 128 3.95 -8.13 2.70
C LEU A 128 3.39 -8.84 1.46
N VAL A 129 2.85 -8.09 0.48
CA VAL A 129 2.37 -8.64 -0.79
C VAL A 129 3.50 -9.35 -1.53
N ALA A 130 4.66 -8.71 -1.67
CA ALA A 130 5.80 -9.26 -2.38
C ALA A 130 6.23 -10.60 -1.78
N PHE A 131 6.39 -10.68 -0.47
CA PHE A 131 6.76 -11.91 0.23
C PHE A 131 5.72 -13.01 0.03
N GLN A 132 4.45 -12.72 0.25
CA GLN A 132 3.39 -13.74 0.17
C GLN A 132 3.22 -14.26 -1.27
N VAL A 133 3.27 -13.39 -2.27
CA VAL A 133 3.18 -13.79 -3.68
C VAL A 133 4.46 -14.48 -4.15
N ALA A 134 5.64 -14.03 -3.70
CA ALA A 134 6.90 -14.66 -4.06
C ALA A 134 7.02 -16.06 -3.48
N LEU A 135 6.68 -16.25 -2.21
CA LEU A 135 6.72 -17.56 -1.55
C LEU A 135 5.78 -18.55 -2.23
N LEU A 136 4.55 -18.13 -2.54
CA LEU A 136 3.56 -18.88 -3.33
C LEU A 136 4.18 -19.40 -4.65
N ARG A 137 4.76 -18.48 -5.44
CA ARG A 137 5.37 -18.81 -6.73
C ARG A 137 6.64 -19.66 -6.61
N LEU A 138 7.49 -19.38 -5.63
CA LEU A 138 8.74 -20.11 -5.42
C LEU A 138 8.47 -21.55 -4.98
N THR A 139 7.50 -21.77 -4.09
CA THR A 139 7.11 -23.14 -3.68
C THR A 139 6.60 -23.94 -4.87
N ASP A 140 5.86 -23.30 -5.79
CA ASP A 140 5.40 -23.94 -7.02
C ASP A 140 6.56 -24.29 -7.96
N LEU A 141 7.52 -23.37 -8.14
CA LEU A 141 8.71 -23.62 -8.96
C LEU A 141 9.55 -24.78 -8.42
N VAL A 142 9.68 -24.88 -7.09
CA VAL A 142 10.37 -26.00 -6.42
C VAL A 142 9.63 -27.32 -6.67
N ALA A 143 8.31 -27.34 -6.50
CA ALA A 143 7.49 -28.55 -6.73
C ALA A 143 7.57 -29.03 -8.18
N GLN A 144 7.48 -28.10 -9.15
CA GLN A 144 7.63 -28.41 -10.58
C GLN A 144 9.01 -28.98 -10.90
N SER A 145 10.07 -28.41 -10.32
CA SER A 145 11.45 -28.89 -10.53
C SER A 145 11.70 -30.27 -9.93
N ALA A 146 10.94 -30.65 -8.90
CA ALA A 146 10.92 -31.99 -8.31
C ALA A 146 10.04 -32.99 -9.10
N GLY A 147 9.49 -32.61 -10.26
CA GLY A 147 8.61 -33.45 -11.07
C GLY A 147 7.21 -33.63 -10.48
N SER A 148 6.84 -32.84 -9.47
CA SER A 148 5.49 -32.84 -8.92
C SER A 148 4.58 -31.96 -9.78
N THR A 149 3.47 -32.51 -10.25
CA THR A 149 2.46 -31.74 -10.98
C THR A 149 1.79 -30.76 -10.00
N PRO A 150 1.83 -29.43 -10.23
CA PRO A 150 1.10 -28.50 -9.40
C PRO A 150 -0.38 -28.83 -9.48
N THR A 151 -1.02 -29.11 -8.33
CA THR A 151 -2.38 -29.63 -8.28
C THR A 151 -3.43 -28.64 -8.79
N LYS A 152 -3.14 -27.33 -8.76
CA LYS A 152 -3.91 -26.24 -9.40
C LYS A 152 -2.99 -25.03 -9.63
N PRO A 153 -3.25 -24.18 -10.65
CA PRO A 153 -2.65 -22.85 -10.68
C PRO A 153 -3.05 -22.11 -9.40
N GLN A 154 -2.08 -21.67 -8.60
CA GLN A 154 -2.36 -20.99 -7.35
C GLN A 154 -2.95 -19.61 -7.63
N SER A 155 -4.27 -19.51 -7.51
CA SER A 155 -5.02 -18.26 -7.43
C SER A 155 -4.84 -17.63 -6.06
N PHE A 156 -5.12 -16.33 -5.92
CA PHE A 156 -5.23 -15.67 -4.61
C PHE A 156 -6.54 -16.10 -3.93
N ASP A 157 -6.53 -17.35 -3.46
CA ASP A 157 -7.66 -17.99 -2.83
C ASP A 157 -7.83 -17.56 -1.37
N ARG A 158 -8.83 -18.16 -0.70
CA ARG A 158 -9.14 -17.90 0.70
C ARG A 158 -7.94 -18.09 1.62
N ASP A 159 -7.11 -19.10 1.39
CA ASP A 159 -5.99 -19.43 2.27
C ASP A 159 -4.86 -18.42 2.10
N PHE A 160 -4.61 -17.97 0.87
CA PHE A 160 -3.71 -16.86 0.58
C PHE A 160 -4.13 -15.59 1.34
N TRP A 161 -5.40 -15.20 1.24
CA TRP A 161 -5.90 -14.03 1.95
C TRP A 161 -5.86 -14.22 3.46
N GLN A 162 -6.24 -15.40 3.98
CA GLN A 162 -6.18 -15.66 5.42
C GLN A 162 -4.77 -15.50 5.98
N ARG A 163 -3.72 -15.95 5.26
CA ARG A 163 -2.32 -15.71 5.64
C ARG A 163 -1.97 -14.22 5.64
N ILE A 164 -2.35 -13.50 4.59
CA ILE A 164 -2.16 -12.05 4.50
C ILE A 164 -2.81 -11.31 5.68
N TYR A 165 -4.07 -11.62 6.00
CA TYR A 165 -4.79 -10.97 7.10
C TYR A 165 -4.17 -11.31 8.44
N ALA A 166 -3.75 -12.55 8.67
CA ALA A 166 -3.04 -12.93 9.88
C ALA A 166 -1.73 -12.12 10.02
N ALA A 167 -0.93 -12.04 8.96
CA ALA A 167 0.30 -11.25 8.94
C ALA A 167 0.04 -9.75 9.21
N LEU A 168 -0.99 -9.16 8.58
CA LEU A 168 -1.41 -7.78 8.83
C LEU A 168 -1.79 -7.53 10.29
N LEU A 169 -2.58 -8.42 10.88
CA LEU A 169 -2.98 -8.32 12.29
C LEU A 169 -1.77 -8.42 13.22
N HIS A 170 -0.80 -9.28 12.91
CA HIS A 170 0.44 -9.35 13.67
C HIS A 170 1.28 -8.06 13.52
N LEU A 171 1.34 -7.46 12.34
CA LEU A 171 2.10 -6.22 12.13
C LEU A 171 1.49 -5.02 12.87
N GLN A 172 0.17 -4.80 12.73
CA GLN A 172 -0.46 -3.52 13.09
C GLN A 172 -1.53 -3.61 14.16
N SER A 173 -1.86 -4.80 14.68
CA SER A 173 -2.99 -5.10 15.60
C SER A 173 -4.39 -4.80 15.07
N LYS A 174 -4.52 -3.81 14.19
CA LYS A 174 -5.71 -3.42 13.43
C LYS A 174 -5.26 -3.01 12.03
N GLY A 175 -6.04 -3.37 11.02
CA GLY A 175 -5.78 -3.00 9.63
C GLY A 175 -6.99 -3.29 8.77
N SER A 176 -7.26 -2.42 7.81
CA SER A 176 -8.35 -2.55 6.83
C SER A 176 -7.99 -3.48 5.68
N GLY A 177 -6.69 -3.72 5.44
CA GLY A 177 -6.20 -4.61 4.39
C GLY A 177 -6.26 -4.05 2.96
N TYR A 178 -6.81 -2.84 2.76
CA TYR A 178 -7.00 -2.28 1.41
C TYR A 178 -5.67 -2.08 0.67
N ASP A 179 -4.60 -1.67 1.36
CA ASP A 179 -3.28 -1.46 0.76
C ASP A 179 -2.80 -2.75 0.09
N VAL A 180 -2.83 -3.85 0.85
CA VAL A 180 -2.42 -5.18 0.42
C VAL A 180 -3.32 -5.71 -0.69
N ALA A 181 -4.64 -5.52 -0.54
CA ALA A 181 -5.62 -5.99 -1.50
C ALA A 181 -5.41 -5.38 -2.89
N VAL A 182 -5.25 -4.05 -2.94
CA VAL A 182 -5.07 -3.29 -4.17
C VAL A 182 -3.72 -3.60 -4.82
N GLN A 183 -2.66 -3.65 -4.03
CA GLN A 183 -1.32 -3.99 -4.53
C GLN A 183 -1.26 -5.42 -5.08
N ALA A 184 -1.91 -6.38 -4.41
CA ALA A 184 -2.03 -7.75 -4.89
C ALA A 184 -2.88 -7.85 -6.16
N ALA A 185 -4.03 -7.18 -6.21
CA ALA A 185 -4.87 -7.13 -7.42
C ALA A 185 -4.10 -6.57 -8.62
N ALA A 186 -3.32 -5.50 -8.41
CA ALA A 186 -2.49 -4.91 -9.45
C ALA A 186 -1.39 -5.86 -9.98
N LEU A 187 -0.94 -6.85 -9.20
CA LEU A 187 0.00 -7.88 -9.67
C LEU A 187 -0.65 -8.95 -10.55
N GLN A 188 -1.98 -9.09 -10.50
CA GLN A 188 -2.74 -10.05 -11.32
C GLN A 188 -3.16 -9.46 -12.67
N LEU A 189 -3.13 -8.12 -12.81
CA LEU A 189 -3.45 -7.48 -14.08
C LEU A 189 -2.36 -7.78 -15.12
N PRO A 190 -2.72 -8.14 -16.37
CA PRO A 190 -1.76 -8.34 -17.44
C PRO A 190 -0.88 -7.10 -17.64
N ILE A 191 0.44 -7.28 -17.76
CA ILE A 191 1.36 -6.17 -18.01
C ILE A 191 1.04 -5.46 -19.34
N SER A 192 0.49 -6.16 -20.34
CA SER A 192 0.03 -5.54 -21.60
C SER A 192 -1.24 -4.69 -21.45
N SER A 193 -1.99 -4.85 -20.36
CA SER A 193 -3.10 -3.97 -19.96
C SER A 193 -2.65 -2.80 -19.06
N ALA A 194 -1.34 -2.66 -18.80
CA ALA A 194 -0.75 -1.57 -18.03
C ALA A 194 -0.84 -0.19 -18.72
N SER A 195 -1.68 -0.05 -19.75
CA SER A 195 -1.96 1.23 -20.37
C SER A 195 -2.93 2.09 -19.55
N LEU A 196 -3.54 1.60 -18.48
CA LEU A 196 -4.53 2.40 -17.77
C LEU A 196 -4.39 2.17 -16.27
N ALA A 197 -3.86 3.18 -15.57
CA ALA A 197 -4.72 3.81 -14.58
C ALA A 197 -5.50 2.85 -13.67
N SER A 198 -4.81 2.02 -12.87
CA SER A 198 -5.49 0.99 -12.09
C SER A 198 -6.15 1.60 -10.85
N LEU A 199 -7.35 2.12 -11.04
CA LEU A 199 -8.25 2.48 -9.96
C LEU A 199 -9.08 1.27 -9.55
N PHE A 200 -9.23 1.12 -8.25
CA PHE A 200 -9.98 0.03 -7.66
C PHE A 200 -10.96 0.57 -6.64
N CYS A 201 -12.18 0.03 -6.66
CA CYS A 201 -13.11 0.07 -5.57
C CYS A 201 -12.79 -1.10 -4.64
N PHE A 202 -12.39 -0.80 -3.41
CA PHE A 202 -12.17 -1.79 -2.35
C PHE A 202 -13.34 -1.79 -1.37
N ARG A 203 -13.78 -2.99 -0.98
CA ARG A 203 -14.72 -3.16 0.14
C ARG A 203 -14.21 -4.19 1.13
N ASN A 204 -14.15 -3.82 2.40
CA ASN A 204 -13.91 -4.78 3.47
C ASN A 204 -15.21 -5.57 3.72
N GLN A 205 -15.21 -6.88 3.46
CA GLN A 205 -16.37 -7.73 3.74
C GLN A 205 -16.57 -8.02 5.23
N GLY A 206 -15.66 -7.53 6.07
CA GLY A 206 -15.78 -7.51 7.52
C GLY A 206 -15.38 -8.83 8.17
N VAL A 207 -14.64 -8.73 9.28
CA VAL A 207 -14.19 -9.89 10.08
C VAL A 207 -15.38 -10.75 10.56
N LYS A 208 -16.55 -10.13 10.78
CA LYS A 208 -17.77 -10.82 11.19
C LYS A 208 -18.28 -11.83 10.15
N GLN A 209 -18.01 -11.62 8.86
CA GLN A 209 -18.48 -12.53 7.81
C GLN A 209 -17.49 -13.68 7.54
N LYS A 210 -16.30 -13.70 8.17
CA LYS A 210 -15.21 -14.66 7.88
C LYS A 210 -14.82 -14.72 6.39
N LEU A 211 -15.23 -13.71 5.62
CA LEU A 211 -14.85 -13.50 4.24
C LEU A 211 -13.56 -12.69 4.28
N PHE A 212 -12.45 -13.40 4.05
CA PHE A 212 -11.13 -12.81 3.99
C PHE A 212 -10.83 -12.29 2.58
N GLU A 213 -11.61 -12.66 1.57
CA GLU A 213 -11.35 -12.17 0.22
C GLU A 213 -11.87 -10.73 0.07
N PRO A 214 -10.99 -9.76 -0.24
CA PRO A 214 -11.42 -8.40 -0.49
C PRO A 214 -12.12 -8.32 -1.85
N GLU A 215 -13.21 -7.58 -1.92
CA GLU A 215 -13.80 -7.21 -3.19
C GLU A 215 -13.00 -6.03 -3.76
N VAL A 216 -12.34 -6.26 -4.90
CA VAL A 216 -11.51 -5.28 -5.59
C VAL A 216 -12.00 -5.18 -7.04
N LEU A 217 -12.77 -4.14 -7.34
CA LEU A 217 -13.37 -3.94 -8.66
C LEU A 217 -12.63 -2.84 -9.41
N PRO A 218 -12.20 -3.07 -10.66
CA PRO A 218 -11.57 -2.02 -11.46
C PRO A 218 -12.57 -0.90 -11.75
N ILE A 219 -12.11 0.35 -11.71
CA ILE A 219 -12.86 1.53 -12.15
C ILE A 219 -12.29 1.94 -13.50
N ALA A 220 -13.13 1.92 -14.54
CA ALA A 220 -12.73 2.29 -15.88
C ALA A 220 -12.67 3.82 -16.03
N LEU A 221 -11.52 4.32 -16.44
CA LEU A 221 -11.29 5.68 -16.91
C LEU A 221 -10.55 5.63 -18.24
N SER A 222 -10.73 6.64 -19.09
CA SER A 222 -9.80 6.88 -20.19
C SER A 222 -8.42 7.28 -19.66
N LYS A 223 -7.40 7.17 -20.52
CA LYS A 223 -6.03 7.65 -20.23
C LYS A 223 -6.04 9.12 -19.83
N GLU A 224 -6.78 9.91 -20.60
CA GLU A 224 -6.90 11.34 -20.46
C GLU A 224 -7.60 11.73 -19.15
N GLU A 225 -8.69 11.05 -18.79
CA GLU A 225 -9.38 11.27 -17.51
C GLU A 225 -8.49 10.89 -16.32
N PHE A 226 -7.75 9.78 -16.41
CA PHE A 226 -6.85 9.39 -15.32
C PHE A 226 -5.71 10.40 -15.15
N ALA A 227 -5.07 10.85 -16.23
CA ALA A 227 -4.01 11.86 -16.18
C ALA A 227 -4.49 13.18 -15.52
N GLN A 228 -5.78 13.49 -15.63
CA GLN A 228 -6.41 14.68 -15.05
C GLN A 228 -6.79 14.52 -13.57
N LEU A 229 -6.56 13.35 -12.96
CA LEU A 229 -6.67 13.17 -11.51
C LEU A 229 -5.52 13.85 -10.75
N GLY A 230 -4.68 14.65 -11.40
CA GLY A 230 -3.77 15.59 -10.74
C GLY A 230 -2.55 14.93 -10.11
N CYS A 231 -2.22 15.33 -8.87
CA CYS A 231 -0.96 15.00 -8.23
C CYS A 231 -1.10 14.68 -6.74
N PHE A 232 -0.17 13.88 -6.24
CA PHE A 232 0.09 13.72 -4.82
C PHE A 232 1.27 14.60 -4.41
N VAL A 233 1.06 15.43 -3.40
CA VAL A 233 2.02 16.41 -2.88
C VAL A 233 2.45 16.00 -1.49
N GLN A 234 3.71 15.62 -1.34
CA GLN A 234 4.33 15.40 -0.04
C GLN A 234 4.47 16.76 0.67
N THR A 235 4.12 16.82 1.95
CA THR A 235 4.14 18.08 2.71
C THR A 235 5.41 18.30 3.53
N GLY A 236 6.19 17.24 3.75
CA GLY A 236 7.30 17.22 4.70
C GLY A 236 6.87 17.05 6.17
N VAL A 237 5.57 16.97 6.44
CA VAL A 237 5.03 16.64 7.77
C VAL A 237 4.95 15.12 7.90
N ARG A 238 5.33 14.60 9.07
CA ARG A 238 5.19 13.18 9.40
C ARG A 238 4.14 12.98 10.49
N SER A 239 3.07 12.29 10.15
CA SER A 239 2.00 11.93 11.06
C SER A 239 2.24 10.56 11.69
N ASP A 240 2.00 10.43 12.99
CA ASP A 240 1.83 9.11 13.60
C ASP A 240 0.37 8.70 13.41
N THR A 241 0.09 7.90 12.38
CA THR A 241 -1.24 7.37 12.06
C THR A 241 -1.97 6.81 13.29
N ARG A 242 -1.29 6.28 14.30
CA ARG A 242 -1.95 5.77 15.52
C ARG A 242 -2.50 6.89 16.39
N VAL A 243 -1.72 7.96 16.56
CA VAL A 243 -2.16 9.16 17.30
C VAL A 243 -3.37 9.75 16.59
N VAL A 244 -3.25 9.91 15.27
CA VAL A 244 -4.34 10.39 14.41
C VAL A 244 -5.61 9.56 14.57
N LEU A 245 -5.52 8.24 14.41
CA LEU A 245 -6.70 7.37 14.54
C LEU A 245 -7.30 7.42 15.94
N ALA A 246 -6.47 7.55 16.99
CA ALA A 246 -6.94 7.69 18.35
C ALA A 246 -7.60 9.05 18.61
N GLU A 247 -7.13 10.13 17.97
CA GLU A 247 -7.74 11.45 18.04
C GLU A 247 -9.05 11.51 17.27
N THR A 248 -9.08 10.99 16.04
CA THR A 248 -10.32 10.90 15.23
C THR A 248 -11.41 10.09 15.95
N GLN A 249 -11.04 9.06 16.71
CA GLN A 249 -11.99 8.28 17.54
C GLN A 249 -12.56 9.06 18.73
N LYS A 250 -11.90 10.12 19.20
CA LYS A 250 -12.40 10.98 20.28
C LYS A 250 -13.38 12.03 19.77
N ILE A 251 -13.45 12.25 18.46
CA ILE A 251 -14.35 13.22 17.87
C ILE A 251 -15.77 12.68 17.99
N GLN A 252 -16.65 13.37 18.71
CA GLN A 252 -18.05 12.94 18.96
C GLN A 252 -18.83 12.65 17.66
N SER A 253 -18.38 13.18 16.52
CA SER A 253 -18.93 13.00 15.18
C SER A 253 -18.13 12.01 14.31
N SER A 254 -17.32 11.12 14.89
CA SER A 254 -16.53 10.12 14.14
C SER A 254 -17.39 9.28 13.20
N ASP A 255 -18.59 8.91 13.63
CA ASP A 255 -19.53 8.14 12.80
C ASP A 255 -20.03 8.94 11.60
N TYR A 256 -20.28 10.24 11.79
CA TYR A 256 -20.64 11.13 10.68
C TYR A 256 -19.48 11.26 9.69
N PHE A 257 -18.27 11.47 10.19
CA PHE A 257 -17.07 11.56 9.35
C PHE A 257 -16.81 10.28 8.54
N CYS A 258 -16.90 9.11 9.16
CA CYS A 258 -16.81 7.82 8.48
C CYS A 258 -17.90 7.62 7.41
N ARG A 259 -19.15 8.06 7.69
CA ARG A 259 -20.25 8.00 6.73
C ARG A 259 -20.00 8.89 5.51
N GLN A 260 -19.58 10.14 5.70
CA GLN A 260 -19.27 11.05 4.59
C GLN A 260 -18.16 10.48 3.70
N GLN A 261 -17.09 9.95 4.29
CA GLN A 261 -15.99 9.31 3.55
C GLN A 261 -16.47 8.14 2.69
N ASN A 262 -17.38 7.31 3.21
CA ASN A 262 -17.98 6.21 2.46
C ASN A 262 -18.94 6.72 1.36
N GLU A 263 -19.68 7.79 1.59
CA GLU A 263 -20.55 8.42 0.59
C GLU A 263 -19.76 8.99 -0.59
N TRP A 264 -18.62 9.64 -0.32
CA TRP A 264 -17.72 10.12 -1.37
C TRP A 264 -17.14 8.99 -2.21
N ALA A 265 -16.66 7.92 -1.56
CA ALA A 265 -16.15 6.75 -2.26
C ALA A 265 -17.24 6.11 -3.15
N ARG A 266 -18.46 5.96 -2.62
CA ARG A 266 -19.62 5.48 -3.39
C ARG A 266 -19.97 6.40 -4.56
N SER A 267 -20.00 7.71 -4.31
CA SER A 267 -20.33 8.71 -5.33
C SER A 267 -19.32 8.68 -6.48
N PHE A 268 -18.03 8.56 -6.18
CA PHE A 268 -17.00 8.43 -7.22
C PHE A 268 -17.10 7.11 -7.98
N CYS A 269 -17.39 5.99 -7.32
CA CYS A 269 -17.59 4.72 -8.02
C CYS A 269 -18.80 4.74 -8.97
N LEU A 270 -19.84 5.51 -8.66
CA LEU A 270 -21.02 5.66 -9.52
C LEU A 270 -20.78 6.60 -10.69
N GLU A 271 -19.95 7.64 -10.48
CA GLU A 271 -19.62 8.64 -11.49
C GLU A 271 -18.12 8.95 -11.44
N PRO A 272 -17.27 8.10 -12.05
CA PRO A 272 -15.82 8.27 -12.01
C PRO A 272 -15.40 9.32 -13.04
N THR A 273 -15.63 10.60 -12.74
CA THR A 273 -15.25 11.72 -13.61
C THR A 273 -14.38 12.71 -12.85
N VAL A 274 -13.56 13.47 -13.58
CA VAL A 274 -12.69 14.52 -13.00
C VAL A 274 -13.54 15.61 -12.33
N GLN A 275 -14.70 15.94 -12.92
CA GLN A 275 -15.66 16.91 -12.38
C GLN A 275 -16.23 16.43 -11.05
N ASN A 276 -16.58 15.15 -10.94
CA ASN A 276 -17.07 14.59 -9.69
C ASN A 276 -15.95 14.52 -8.64
N ALA A 277 -14.73 14.09 -9.01
CA ALA A 277 -13.57 14.12 -8.12
C ALA A 277 -13.31 15.53 -7.56
N HIS A 278 -13.41 16.57 -8.41
CA HIS A 278 -13.26 17.97 -8.02
C HIS A 278 -14.26 18.38 -6.94
N ARG A 279 -15.56 18.13 -7.19
CA ARG A 279 -16.62 18.41 -6.21
C ARG A 279 -16.36 17.69 -4.87
N LEU A 280 -16.06 16.39 -4.93
CA LEU A 280 -15.82 15.57 -3.74
C LEU A 280 -14.58 16.03 -2.96
N CYS A 281 -13.52 16.48 -3.63
CA CYS A 281 -12.34 17.04 -2.96
C CYS A 281 -12.64 18.37 -2.25
N LEU A 282 -13.47 19.24 -2.84
CA LEU A 282 -13.92 20.47 -2.15
C LEU A 282 -14.71 20.16 -0.87
N GLU A 283 -15.60 19.17 -0.92
CA GLU A 283 -16.32 18.69 0.27
C GLU A 283 -15.36 18.10 1.32
N ALA A 284 -14.40 17.29 0.87
CA ALA A 284 -13.42 16.64 1.74
C ALA A 284 -12.47 17.63 2.43
N SER A 285 -11.99 18.65 1.72
CA SER A 285 -11.14 19.70 2.32
C SER A 285 -11.91 20.54 3.35
N LYS A 286 -13.18 20.86 3.09
CA LYS A 286 -14.03 21.56 4.07
C LYS A 286 -14.17 20.75 5.35
N LEU A 287 -14.53 19.47 5.24
CA LEU A 287 -14.68 18.59 6.39
C LEU A 287 -13.35 18.40 7.14
N SER A 288 -12.23 18.29 6.41
CA SER A 288 -10.89 18.16 7.03
C SER A 288 -10.53 19.38 7.88
N ARG A 289 -10.93 20.60 7.48
CA ARG A 289 -10.76 21.82 8.28
C ARG A 289 -11.64 21.81 9.53
N GLU A 290 -12.91 21.47 9.37
CA GLU A 290 -13.88 21.40 10.49
C GLU A 290 -13.43 20.42 11.58
N PHE A 291 -12.77 19.34 11.18
CA PHE A 291 -12.28 18.30 12.09
C PHE A 291 -10.82 18.52 12.54
N GLY A 292 -10.18 19.62 12.13
CA GLY A 292 -8.81 19.95 12.53
C GLY A 292 -7.75 18.96 12.03
N LEU A 293 -7.98 18.32 10.88
CA LEU A 293 -7.08 17.29 10.35
C LEU A 293 -5.88 17.86 9.58
N LEU A 294 -5.87 19.16 9.27
CA LEU A 294 -4.75 19.76 8.54
C LEU A 294 -3.54 19.99 9.45
N PRO A 295 -2.32 19.67 8.99
CA PRO A 295 -1.11 20.12 9.64
C PRO A 295 -1.11 21.64 9.82
N ALA A 296 -0.83 22.08 11.05
CA ALA A 296 -0.73 23.50 11.38
C ALA A 296 0.66 24.09 11.04
N THR A 297 1.32 23.61 9.99
CA THR A 297 2.60 24.17 9.53
C THR A 297 2.37 25.35 8.58
N SER A 298 3.27 26.33 8.60
CA SER A 298 3.18 27.52 7.74
C SER A 298 3.09 27.16 6.26
N ASP A 299 3.88 26.18 5.83
CA ASP A 299 4.02 25.77 4.43
C ASP A 299 2.71 25.15 3.93
N VAL A 300 2.14 24.20 4.68
CA VAL A 300 0.88 23.53 4.33
C VAL A 300 -0.27 24.53 4.33
N LEU A 301 -0.39 25.36 5.36
CA LEU A 301 -1.45 26.36 5.46
C LEU A 301 -1.38 27.38 4.31
N SER A 302 -0.17 27.87 3.97
CA SER A 302 0.02 28.82 2.87
C SER A 302 -0.31 28.19 1.52
N PHE A 303 0.08 26.92 1.33
CA PHE A 303 -0.22 26.17 0.10
C PHE A 303 -1.72 25.96 -0.08
N VAL A 304 -2.44 25.47 0.94
CA VAL A 304 -3.89 25.22 0.81
C VAL A 304 -4.70 26.51 0.64
N GLN A 305 -4.31 27.60 1.31
CA GLN A 305 -4.92 28.92 1.10
C GLN A 305 -4.75 29.42 -0.34
N LEU A 306 -3.59 29.14 -0.94
CA LEU A 306 -3.33 29.47 -2.34
C LEU A 306 -4.22 28.63 -3.27
N CYS A 307 -4.32 27.31 -3.04
CA CYS A 307 -5.23 26.44 -3.79
C CYS A 307 -6.68 26.93 -3.70
N ASP A 308 -7.15 27.28 -2.50
CA ASP A 308 -8.52 27.77 -2.28
C ASP A 308 -8.80 29.06 -3.06
N ARG A 309 -7.85 30.00 -3.04
CA ARG A 309 -7.95 31.26 -3.76
C ARG A 309 -8.03 31.07 -5.28
N GLU A 310 -7.39 30.03 -5.79
CA GLU A 310 -7.36 29.71 -7.22
C GLU A 310 -8.43 28.71 -7.65
N GLY A 311 -9.29 28.27 -6.70
CA GLY A 311 -10.34 27.29 -6.98
C GLY A 311 -9.81 25.90 -7.32
N ILE A 312 -8.59 25.57 -6.88
CA ILE A 312 -7.96 24.27 -7.12
C ILE A 312 -8.39 23.32 -6.02
N ALA A 313 -9.14 22.28 -6.38
CA ALA A 313 -9.61 21.28 -5.42
C ALA A 313 -8.46 20.43 -4.88
N TRP A 314 -8.50 20.14 -3.59
CA TRP A 314 -7.51 19.32 -2.90
C TRP A 314 -8.14 18.57 -1.73
N LYS A 315 -7.47 17.54 -1.21
CA LYS A 315 -7.79 16.90 0.09
C LYS A 315 -6.55 16.29 0.74
N THR A 316 -6.62 15.99 2.03
CA THR A 316 -5.59 15.18 2.70
C THR A 316 -5.71 13.71 2.29
N MET A 317 -4.61 12.97 2.31
CA MET A 317 -4.61 11.52 2.05
C MET A 317 -4.36 10.69 3.31
N GLY A 318 -4.80 9.44 3.29
CA GLY A 318 -4.50 8.46 4.34
C GLY A 318 -5.18 8.81 5.67
N ALA A 319 -4.47 8.70 6.79
CA ALA A 319 -5.05 9.10 8.08
C ALA A 319 -5.34 10.61 8.17
N GLY A 320 -4.92 11.41 7.18
CA GLY A 320 -5.46 12.75 7.01
C GLY A 320 -4.71 13.86 7.76
N HIS A 321 -3.62 13.57 8.48
CA HIS A 321 -2.72 14.58 9.06
C HIS A 321 -1.66 15.06 8.08
N GLY A 322 -2.04 15.12 6.81
CA GLY A 322 -1.34 15.83 5.76
C GLY A 322 0.09 15.39 5.49
N ASP A 323 0.48 14.13 5.65
CA ASP A 323 1.76 13.62 5.10
C ASP A 323 1.82 13.84 3.58
N CYS A 324 0.66 13.68 2.96
CA CYS A 324 0.43 13.89 1.54
C CYS A 324 -0.94 14.56 1.32
N LEU A 325 -0.99 15.48 0.35
CA LEU A 325 -2.21 16.04 -0.19
C LEU A 325 -2.47 15.45 -1.57
N TRP A 326 -3.73 15.26 -1.92
CA TRP A 326 -4.15 15.03 -3.30
C TRP A 326 -4.67 16.35 -3.86
N VAL A 327 -4.06 16.84 -4.95
CA VAL A 327 -4.36 18.13 -5.58
C VAL A 327 -4.77 17.88 -7.03
N LEU A 328 -5.96 18.34 -7.41
CA LEU A 328 -6.53 18.17 -8.74
C LEU A 328 -6.05 19.26 -9.70
N ALA A 329 -4.73 19.25 -9.96
CA ALA A 329 -4.08 20.12 -10.94
C ALA A 329 -2.90 19.39 -11.59
N ALA A 330 -2.49 19.83 -12.79
CA ALA A 330 -1.34 19.26 -13.47
C ALA A 330 -0.05 19.52 -12.68
N GLN A 331 0.92 18.60 -12.79
CA GLN A 331 2.17 18.66 -12.02
C GLN A 331 2.88 20.02 -12.10
N LYS A 332 3.05 20.56 -13.31
CA LYS A 332 3.69 21.86 -13.52
C LYS A 332 2.99 23.00 -12.75
N ASP A 333 1.66 22.93 -12.64
CA ASP A 333 0.87 23.97 -11.98
C ASP A 333 1.01 23.82 -10.46
N VAL A 334 1.04 22.57 -9.97
CA VAL A 334 1.30 22.28 -8.55
C VAL A 334 2.70 22.70 -8.11
N GLU A 335 3.73 22.42 -8.92
CA GLU A 335 5.11 22.85 -8.64
C GLU A 335 5.22 24.38 -8.60
N GLU A 336 4.52 25.08 -9.50
CA GLU A 336 4.44 26.54 -9.51
C GLU A 336 3.72 27.09 -8.28
N LEU A 337 2.66 26.43 -7.81
CA LEU A 337 1.98 26.79 -6.56
C LEU A 337 2.92 26.65 -5.35
N ILE A 338 3.63 25.53 -5.23
CA ILE A 338 4.61 25.27 -4.16
C ILE A 338 5.68 26.38 -4.15
N ARG A 339 6.20 26.74 -5.33
CA ARG A 339 7.20 27.80 -5.47
C ARG A 339 6.65 29.16 -5.05
N ARG A 340 5.41 29.49 -5.45
CA ARG A 340 4.76 30.78 -5.15
C ARG A 340 4.41 30.97 -3.68
N CYS A 341 4.07 29.90 -2.96
CA CYS A 341 3.84 29.97 -1.52
C CYS A 341 5.12 29.84 -0.67
N GLY A 342 6.28 29.57 -1.30
CA GLY A 342 7.55 29.41 -0.60
C GLY A 342 7.62 28.15 0.27
N ALA A 343 6.79 27.14 -0.02
CA ALA A 343 6.69 25.91 0.77
C ALA A 343 7.84 24.95 0.49
N SER A 344 9.02 25.28 1.01
CA SER A 344 10.28 24.55 0.72
C SER A 344 10.30 23.09 1.19
N SER A 345 9.43 22.71 2.13
CA SER A 345 9.32 21.31 2.58
C SER A 345 8.40 20.46 1.70
N MET A 346 7.74 21.05 0.71
CA MET A 346 6.73 20.39 -0.12
C MET A 346 7.27 20.02 -1.50
N SER A 347 6.81 18.90 -2.04
CA SER A 347 7.18 18.45 -3.39
C SER A 347 6.11 17.54 -4.00
N VAL A 348 6.01 17.51 -5.32
CA VAL A 348 5.17 16.52 -6.02
C VAL A 348 5.81 15.14 -5.89
N ALA A 349 5.13 14.22 -5.21
CA ALA A 349 5.58 12.84 -5.01
C ALA A 349 5.17 11.91 -6.16
N PHE A 350 4.02 12.19 -6.76
CA PHE A 350 3.44 11.41 -7.85
C PHE A 350 2.48 12.28 -8.67
N SER A 351 2.47 12.06 -9.98
CA SER A 351 1.53 12.67 -10.92
C SER A 351 0.80 11.57 -11.69
N PHE A 352 -0.53 11.68 -11.78
CA PHE A 352 -1.32 10.70 -12.52
C PHE A 352 -0.99 10.70 -14.01
N ALA A 353 -0.48 11.80 -14.55
CA ALA A 353 0.00 11.90 -15.92
C ALA A 353 1.27 11.07 -16.19
N GLU A 354 2.09 10.76 -15.17
CA GLU A 354 3.24 9.85 -15.32
C GLU A 354 2.80 8.38 -15.50
N GLY A 355 1.57 8.06 -15.14
CA GLY A 355 1.03 6.69 -15.15
C GLY A 355 0.31 6.28 -16.45
N VAL A 356 0.37 7.11 -17.49
CA VAL A 356 -0.41 6.99 -18.74
C VAL A 356 0.44 6.61 -19.95
#